data_AF-A0A6C0AUP8-F1
#
_entry.id   AF-A0A6C0AUP8-F1
#
_cell.length_a   1.000
_cell.length_b   1.000
_cell.length_c   1.000
_cell.angle_alpha   90.00
_cell.angle_beta   90.00
_cell.angle_gamma   90.00
#
_symmetry.space_group_name_H-M   'P 1'
#
loop_
_entity.id
_entity.type
_entity.pdbx_description
1 polymer ?
#
loop_
_entity_poly.entity_id
_entity_poly.type
_entity_poly.pdbx_seq_one_letter_code
_entity_poly.pdbx_strand_id
1 'polypeptide(L)'
;MSLPDFKDTCDLARLTMLVYEYGKSFTIDKNLNLETFVGNLEKEEVCPIKNELRMSVIKDLSKTSPHGKVHKFYSVDSTDLQVGITISETHKRISVVFRGSESKYDWYYDLSLFKINLHDDVWVHGGFYRQLHNEDMYDKLKKDVEELLDENPDYQVYVTGHSLGAALSTLFGYELSKEIQNDIVVISFASPRVGNPAFRTRFDEQENLTHYRISNEKDIITAAPMINFQHVGTNICLKKDTYDVFYNYSYNTWFQFSLFNCWKVSEHNMDLYYNRLIKCDWTEKSCIEDECSENENDELITQCGCQTTSSVFPGEDMNDD
;
A
#
# COMPACT_ATOMS: atom_id res chain seq x y z
N MET A 1 7.56 12.60 8.67
CA MET A 1 7.45 11.27 8.05
C MET A 1 7.99 11.36 6.63
N SER A 2 8.81 10.42 6.18
CA SER A 2 9.36 10.37 4.82
C SER A 2 8.40 9.65 3.87
N LEU A 3 8.50 9.91 2.57
CA LEU A 3 7.82 9.11 1.54
C LEU A 3 8.37 7.67 1.54
N PRO A 4 7.59 6.68 1.05
CA PRO A 4 8.14 5.35 0.82
C PRO A 4 9.21 5.42 -0.27
N ASP A 5 10.15 4.48 -0.22
CA ASP A 5 11.15 4.36 -1.27
C ASP A 5 10.47 4.12 -2.63
N PHE A 6 10.91 4.87 -3.64
CA PHE A 6 10.32 4.82 -4.97
C PHE A 6 10.48 3.46 -5.63
N LYS A 7 11.65 2.83 -5.47
CA LYS A 7 11.97 1.55 -6.07
C LYS A 7 11.12 0.45 -5.42
N ASP A 8 10.99 0.47 -4.10
CA ASP A 8 10.12 -0.46 -3.38
C ASP A 8 8.65 -0.30 -3.75
N THR A 9 8.17 0.94 -3.85
CA THR A 9 6.80 1.24 -4.29
C THR A 9 6.54 0.71 -5.69
N CYS A 10 7.49 0.88 -6.61
CA CYS A 10 7.42 0.33 -7.96
C CYS A 10 7.45 -1.20 -7.96
N ASP A 11 8.33 -1.83 -7.18
CA ASP A 11 8.43 -3.30 -7.09
C ASP A 11 7.12 -3.91 -6.58
N LEU A 12 6.49 -3.30 -5.57
CA LEU A 12 5.20 -3.76 -5.03
C LEU A 12 4.03 -3.50 -6.01
N ALA A 13 4.07 -2.39 -6.75
CA ALA A 13 3.11 -2.15 -7.84
C ALA A 13 3.21 -3.25 -8.91
N ARG A 14 4.43 -3.60 -9.30
CA ARG A 14 4.70 -4.66 -10.27
C ARG A 14 4.23 -6.02 -9.75
N LEU A 15 4.57 -6.40 -8.52
CA LEU A 15 4.08 -7.64 -7.89
C LEU A 15 2.55 -7.70 -7.86
N THR A 16 1.91 -6.58 -7.52
CA THR A 16 0.44 -6.45 -7.53
C THR A 16 -0.14 -6.62 -8.93
N MET A 17 0.54 -6.18 -10.00
CA MET A 17 0.09 -6.46 -11.37
C MET A 17 0.22 -7.94 -11.73
N LEU A 18 1.27 -8.62 -11.25
CA LEU A 18 1.51 -10.03 -11.55
C LEU A 18 0.47 -10.97 -10.92
N VAL A 19 0.03 -10.68 -9.70
CA VAL A 19 -0.90 -11.57 -8.99
C VAL A 19 -2.22 -11.78 -9.75
N TYR A 20 -2.62 -10.82 -10.59
CA TYR A 20 -3.80 -10.95 -11.47
C TYR A 20 -3.63 -11.94 -12.63
N GLU A 21 -2.39 -12.24 -13.05
CA GLU A 21 -2.09 -13.20 -14.13
C GLU A 21 -1.83 -14.61 -13.58
N TYR A 22 -1.15 -14.72 -12.43
CA TYR A 22 -0.83 -16.00 -11.81
C TYR A 22 -2.08 -16.83 -11.48
N GLY A 23 -3.20 -16.18 -11.14
CA GLY A 23 -4.47 -16.85 -10.88
C GLY A 23 -5.12 -17.57 -12.06
N LYS A 24 -4.65 -17.36 -13.31
CA LYS A 24 -5.30 -17.91 -14.52
C LYS A 24 -4.43 -18.87 -15.34
N SER A 25 -3.11 -18.78 -15.26
CA SER A 25 -2.25 -19.42 -16.28
C SER A 25 -0.97 -20.07 -15.76
N PHE A 26 -0.67 -19.99 -14.46
CA PHE A 26 0.64 -20.42 -13.94
C PHE A 26 0.53 -21.35 -12.74
N THR A 27 1.09 -22.56 -12.87
CA THR A 27 1.48 -23.40 -11.73
C THR A 27 2.85 -22.98 -11.23
N ILE A 28 2.94 -22.56 -9.97
CA ILE A 28 4.21 -22.12 -9.36
C ILE A 28 5.08 -23.35 -9.06
N ASP A 29 6.26 -23.40 -9.68
CA ASP A 29 7.34 -24.28 -9.24
C ASP A 29 8.11 -23.59 -8.11
N LYS A 30 8.08 -24.20 -6.92
CA LYS A 30 8.72 -23.67 -5.69
C LYS A 30 10.24 -23.56 -5.81
N ASN A 31 10.86 -24.21 -6.79
CA ASN A 31 12.31 -24.18 -7.00
C ASN A 31 12.76 -23.11 -8.02
N LEU A 32 11.81 -22.43 -8.68
CA LEU A 32 12.14 -21.43 -9.69
C LEU A 32 12.30 -20.04 -9.05
N ASN A 33 13.48 -19.43 -9.20
CA ASN A 33 13.66 -18.01 -8.91
C ASN A 33 13.09 -17.15 -10.05
N LEU A 34 12.84 -15.87 -9.78
CA LEU A 34 12.24 -14.96 -10.75
C LEU A 34 13.06 -14.85 -12.05
N GLU A 35 14.39 -14.84 -11.96
CA GLU A 35 15.28 -14.78 -13.12
C GLU A 35 15.09 -15.99 -14.06
N THR A 36 15.04 -17.20 -13.51
CA THR A 36 14.82 -18.45 -14.26
C THR A 36 13.43 -18.48 -14.86
N PHE A 37 12.43 -17.97 -14.13
CA PHE A 37 11.07 -17.83 -14.63
C PHE A 37 11.01 -16.89 -15.85
N VAL A 38 11.60 -15.70 -15.77
CA VAL A 38 11.64 -14.74 -16.89
C VAL A 38 12.44 -15.33 -18.06
N GLY A 39 13.56 -15.97 -17.79
CA GLY A 39 14.37 -16.64 -18.82
C GLY A 39 13.65 -17.78 -19.52
N ASN A 40 12.67 -18.43 -18.88
CA ASN A 40 11.82 -19.45 -19.50
C ASN A 40 10.69 -18.83 -20.34
N LEU A 41 10.05 -17.76 -19.85
CA LEU A 41 9.04 -17.02 -20.59
C LEU A 41 9.56 -16.43 -21.92
N GLU A 42 10.84 -16.05 -21.97
CA GLU A 42 11.48 -15.55 -23.20
C GLU A 42 11.81 -16.66 -24.21
N LYS A 43 11.81 -17.93 -23.78
CA LYS A 43 12.11 -19.10 -24.62
C LYS A 43 10.87 -19.80 -25.18
N GLU A 44 9.69 -19.54 -24.62
CA GLU A 44 8.44 -20.09 -25.14
C GLU A 44 7.99 -19.37 -26.42
N GLU A 45 7.67 -20.13 -27.48
CA GLU A 45 7.24 -19.57 -28.79
C GLU A 45 5.91 -18.78 -28.70
N VAL A 46 5.13 -18.99 -27.65
CA VAL A 46 3.88 -18.26 -27.37
C VAL A 46 3.90 -17.80 -25.92
N CYS A 47 4.27 -16.54 -25.69
CA CYS A 47 4.17 -15.96 -24.35
C CYS A 47 2.70 -15.89 -23.93
N PRO A 48 2.29 -16.53 -22.81
CA PRO A 48 0.90 -16.52 -22.36
C PRO A 48 0.40 -15.11 -21.98
N ILE A 49 1.32 -14.17 -21.74
CA ILE A 49 1.03 -12.80 -21.37
C ILE A 49 1.02 -11.92 -22.61
N LYS A 50 -0.19 -11.60 -23.09
CA LYS A 50 -0.41 -10.81 -24.32
C LYS A 50 -0.21 -9.30 -24.16
N ASN A 51 -0.03 -8.80 -22.92
CA ASN A 51 0.07 -7.37 -22.63
C ASN A 51 1.55 -6.94 -22.55
N GLU A 52 2.00 -6.11 -23.50
CA GLU A 52 3.38 -5.61 -23.59
C GLU A 52 3.86 -4.88 -22.33
N LEU A 53 2.98 -4.11 -21.68
CA LEU A 53 3.30 -3.42 -20.43
C LEU A 53 3.58 -4.44 -19.33
N ARG A 54 2.76 -5.49 -19.22
CA ARG A 54 2.95 -6.53 -18.20
C ARG A 54 4.20 -7.36 -18.45
N MET A 55 4.57 -7.58 -19.71
CA MET A 55 5.86 -8.19 -20.01
C MET A 55 7.05 -7.31 -19.64
N SER A 56 6.95 -6.00 -19.86
CA SER A 56 7.99 -5.08 -19.39
C SER A 56 8.13 -5.10 -17.87
N VAL A 57 7.00 -5.18 -17.14
CA VAL A 57 6.96 -5.31 -15.67
C VAL A 57 7.69 -6.54 -15.17
N ILE A 58 7.48 -7.70 -15.80
CA ILE A 58 8.17 -8.96 -15.45
C ILE A 58 9.68 -8.82 -15.65
N LYS A 59 10.10 -8.25 -16.79
CA LYS A 59 11.52 -8.02 -17.09
C LYS A 59 12.17 -7.02 -16.16
N ASP A 60 11.42 -6.02 -15.70
CA ASP A 60 11.94 -5.04 -14.75
C ASP A 60 12.07 -5.62 -13.34
N LEU A 61 11.12 -6.47 -12.91
CA LEU A 61 11.22 -7.19 -11.64
C LEU A 61 12.43 -8.15 -11.61
N SER A 62 12.70 -8.88 -12.70
CA SER A 62 13.88 -9.76 -12.75
C SER A 62 15.20 -9.01 -12.66
N LYS A 63 15.25 -7.76 -13.13
CA LYS A 63 16.44 -6.90 -12.99
C LYS A 63 16.58 -6.29 -11.61
N THR A 64 15.47 -5.90 -10.99
CA THR A 64 15.46 -5.13 -9.73
C THR A 64 15.53 -6.02 -8.49
N SER A 65 15.02 -7.25 -8.57
CA SER A 65 15.07 -8.26 -7.53
C SER A 65 15.36 -9.66 -8.13
N PRO A 66 16.57 -9.88 -8.69
CA PRO A 66 16.91 -11.13 -9.40
C PRO A 66 16.82 -12.38 -8.52
N HIS A 67 17.12 -12.24 -7.22
CA HIS A 67 17.06 -13.33 -6.24
C HIS A 67 15.71 -13.42 -5.52
N GLY A 68 14.70 -12.67 -5.98
CA GLY A 68 13.33 -12.78 -5.47
C GLY A 68 12.76 -14.17 -5.74
N LYS A 69 12.18 -14.79 -4.71
CA LYS A 69 11.57 -16.13 -4.77
C LYS A 69 10.12 -16.06 -4.36
N VAL A 70 9.26 -16.81 -5.04
CA VAL A 70 7.90 -17.06 -4.55
C VAL A 70 7.99 -18.16 -3.50
N HIS A 71 7.71 -17.80 -2.25
CA HIS A 71 7.69 -18.75 -1.14
C HIS A 71 6.42 -19.62 -1.22
N LYS A 72 5.26 -18.97 -1.36
CA LYS A 72 3.96 -19.66 -1.35
C LYS A 72 2.89 -18.85 -2.06
N PHE A 73 1.84 -19.53 -2.50
CA PHE A 73 0.65 -18.92 -3.08
C PHE A 73 -0.58 -19.68 -2.64
N TYR A 74 -1.60 -18.94 -2.25
CA TYR A 74 -2.91 -19.46 -1.89
C TYR A 74 -3.95 -18.98 -2.90
N SER A 75 -4.85 -19.88 -3.29
CA SER A 75 -6.06 -19.59 -4.04
C SER A 75 -7.23 -20.27 -3.33
N VAL A 76 -8.20 -19.50 -2.88
CA VAL A 76 -9.38 -19.97 -2.16
C VAL A 76 -10.60 -19.74 -3.05
N ASP A 77 -11.07 -20.81 -3.68
CA ASP A 77 -12.18 -20.75 -4.64
C ASP A 77 -13.48 -20.26 -4.01
N SER A 78 -13.70 -20.55 -2.72
CA SER A 78 -14.92 -20.18 -2.00
C SER A 78 -15.10 -18.67 -1.80
N THR A 79 -14.00 -17.91 -1.82
CA THR A 79 -14.00 -16.45 -1.60
C THR A 79 -13.32 -15.66 -2.73
N ASP A 80 -12.85 -16.33 -3.79
CA ASP A 80 -11.98 -15.77 -4.85
C ASP A 80 -10.75 -15.03 -4.28
N LEU A 81 -10.32 -15.41 -3.06
CA LEU A 81 -9.13 -14.85 -2.43
C LEU A 81 -7.89 -15.48 -3.08
N GLN A 82 -6.97 -14.64 -3.53
CA GLN A 82 -5.65 -15.07 -3.97
C GLN A 82 -4.58 -14.21 -3.30
N VAL A 83 -3.54 -14.86 -2.79
CA VAL A 83 -2.46 -14.20 -2.07
C VAL A 83 -1.15 -14.93 -2.30
N GLY A 84 -0.11 -14.18 -2.64
CA GLY A 84 1.26 -14.67 -2.80
C GLY A 84 2.18 -14.18 -1.67
N ILE A 85 3.11 -15.02 -1.25
CA ILE A 85 4.21 -14.66 -0.35
C ILE A 85 5.51 -14.77 -1.14
N THR A 86 6.30 -13.72 -1.14
CA THR A 86 7.63 -13.69 -1.75
C THR A 86 8.69 -13.28 -0.74
N ILE A 87 9.92 -13.69 -0.98
CA ILE A 87 11.09 -13.27 -0.19
C ILE A 87 12.15 -12.69 -1.14
N SER A 88 12.77 -11.59 -0.73
CA SER A 88 13.86 -10.93 -1.43
C SER A 88 15.05 -10.75 -0.49
N GLU A 89 16.10 -11.52 -0.73
CA GLU A 89 17.37 -11.42 0.02
C GLU A 89 18.06 -10.07 -0.24
N THR A 90 17.97 -9.57 -1.48
CA THR A 90 18.56 -8.28 -1.90
C THR A 90 17.99 -7.10 -1.10
N HIS A 91 16.69 -7.14 -0.82
CA HIS A 91 15.97 -6.06 -0.14
C HIS A 91 15.70 -6.36 1.33
N LYS A 92 16.12 -7.53 1.84
CA LYS A 92 15.80 -8.03 3.19
C LYS A 92 14.30 -7.92 3.51
N ARG A 93 13.48 -8.43 2.58
CA ARG A 93 12.03 -8.21 2.58
C ARG A 93 11.26 -9.50 2.37
N ILE A 94 10.23 -9.71 3.20
CA ILE A 94 9.14 -10.66 2.96
C ILE A 94 7.95 -9.85 2.43
N SER A 95 7.37 -10.22 1.29
CA SER A 95 6.21 -9.51 0.72
C SER A 95 4.98 -10.40 0.66
N VAL A 96 3.87 -9.94 1.22
CA VAL A 96 2.54 -10.57 1.11
C VAL A 96 1.71 -9.75 0.13
N VAL A 97 1.27 -10.38 -0.96
CA VAL A 97 0.65 -9.72 -2.12
C VAL A 97 -0.77 -10.25 -2.30
N PHE A 98 -1.77 -9.43 -1.99
CA PHE A 98 -3.18 -9.76 -2.14
C PHE A 98 -3.73 -9.33 -3.51
N ARG A 99 -4.42 -10.24 -4.19
CA ARG A 99 -5.20 -9.93 -5.40
C ARG A 99 -6.50 -9.24 -5.03
N GLY A 100 -6.90 -8.23 -5.81
CA GLY A 100 -8.25 -7.66 -5.73
C GLY A 100 -9.25 -8.33 -6.66
N SER A 101 -10.53 -8.05 -6.51
CA SER A 101 -11.59 -8.62 -7.36
C SER A 101 -11.38 -8.33 -8.85
N GLU A 102 -11.76 -9.28 -9.70
CA GLU A 102 -11.81 -9.05 -11.16
C GLU A 102 -13.00 -8.19 -11.56
N SER A 103 -14.15 -8.40 -10.92
CA SER A 103 -15.35 -7.59 -11.15
C SER A 103 -15.40 -6.40 -10.19
N LYS A 104 -14.65 -5.35 -10.55
CA LYS A 104 -14.55 -4.09 -9.78
C LYS A 104 -15.90 -3.37 -9.66
N TYR A 105 -16.76 -3.51 -10.67
CA TYR A 105 -18.09 -2.92 -10.68
C TYR A 105 -19.01 -3.61 -9.67
N ASP A 106 -19.07 -4.95 -9.70
CA ASP A 106 -19.90 -5.71 -8.76
C ASP A 106 -19.40 -5.49 -7.35
N TRP A 107 -18.08 -5.57 -7.13
CA TRP A 107 -17.47 -5.32 -5.83
C TRP A 107 -17.85 -3.96 -5.23
N TYR A 108 -17.88 -2.88 -6.03
CA TYR A 108 -18.22 -1.55 -5.55
C TYR A 108 -19.66 -1.45 -5.05
N TYR A 109 -20.60 -2.10 -5.75
CA TYR A 109 -22.01 -2.11 -5.35
C TYR A 109 -22.29 -3.14 -4.24
N ASP A 110 -21.50 -4.21 -4.18
CA ASP A 110 -21.59 -5.29 -3.19
C ASP A 110 -20.84 -5.00 -1.89
N LEU A 111 -20.20 -3.83 -1.76
CA LEU A 111 -19.65 -3.30 -0.50
C LEU A 111 -20.76 -3.17 0.55
N SER A 112 -21.09 -4.31 1.14
CA SER A 112 -22.08 -4.46 2.18
C SER A 112 -21.67 -3.59 3.35
N LEU A 113 -22.51 -2.62 3.72
CA LEU A 113 -22.27 -1.72 4.85
C LEU A 113 -22.18 -2.43 6.23
N PHE A 114 -22.26 -3.77 6.23
CA PHE A 114 -22.11 -4.60 7.41
C PHE A 114 -20.69 -4.53 7.97
N LYS A 115 -20.61 -4.26 9.28
CA LYS A 115 -19.36 -4.22 10.02
C LYS A 115 -19.24 -5.42 10.95
N ILE A 116 -18.03 -5.89 11.12
CA ILE A 116 -17.67 -6.88 12.13
C ILE A 116 -16.90 -6.16 13.23
N ASN A 117 -17.25 -6.46 14.48
CA ASN A 117 -16.48 -6.01 15.63
C ASN A 117 -15.22 -6.87 15.73
N LEU A 118 -14.06 -6.22 15.68
CA LEU A 118 -12.77 -6.90 15.81
C LEU A 118 -12.40 -7.07 17.29
N HIS A 119 -12.62 -6.03 18.08
CA HIS A 119 -12.50 -5.96 19.55
C HIS A 119 -12.96 -4.56 19.99
N ASP A 120 -13.31 -4.39 21.27
CA ASP A 120 -13.71 -3.09 21.84
C ASP A 120 -14.70 -2.31 20.94
N ASP A 121 -14.35 -1.09 20.59
CA ASP A 121 -15.01 -0.19 19.66
C ASP A 121 -14.41 -0.21 18.25
N VAL A 122 -13.51 -1.15 17.94
CA VAL A 122 -12.89 -1.33 16.63
C VAL A 122 -13.80 -2.15 15.72
N TRP A 123 -14.31 -1.52 14.67
CA TRP A 123 -15.18 -2.15 13.69
C TRP A 123 -14.57 -2.06 12.29
N VAL A 124 -14.55 -3.19 11.59
CA VAL A 124 -14.02 -3.31 10.22
C VAL A 124 -15.10 -3.78 9.26
N HIS A 125 -14.90 -3.55 7.96
CA HIS A 125 -15.84 -4.00 6.94
C HIS A 125 -15.93 -5.53 6.93
N GLY A 126 -17.15 -6.04 7.10
CA GLY A 126 -17.36 -7.47 7.35
C GLY A 126 -16.98 -8.36 6.18
N GLY A 127 -17.09 -7.88 4.94
CA GLY A 127 -16.64 -8.61 3.75
C GLY A 127 -15.12 -8.80 3.73
N PHE A 128 -14.35 -7.78 4.13
CA PHE A 128 -12.88 -7.85 4.14
C PHE A 128 -12.40 -8.80 5.23
N TYR A 129 -12.97 -8.66 6.43
CA TYR A 129 -12.68 -9.57 7.54
C TYR A 129 -13.01 -11.02 7.18
N ARG A 130 -14.22 -11.29 6.68
CA ARG A 130 -14.62 -12.64 6.33
C ARG A 130 -13.73 -13.25 5.27
N GLN A 131 -13.31 -12.47 4.27
CA GLN A 131 -12.43 -12.98 3.23
C GLN A 131 -11.03 -13.28 3.76
N LEU A 132 -10.46 -12.40 4.59
CA LEU A 132 -9.14 -12.61 5.20
C LEU A 132 -9.13 -13.81 6.17
N HIS A 133 -10.22 -14.01 6.91
CA HIS A 133 -10.34 -15.06 7.93
C HIS A 133 -11.03 -16.33 7.43
N ASN A 134 -11.43 -16.40 6.16
CA ASN A 134 -12.05 -17.60 5.60
C ASN A 134 -11.04 -18.75 5.56
N GLU A 135 -11.48 -19.96 5.93
CA GLU A 135 -10.64 -21.17 5.93
C GLU A 135 -9.30 -20.96 6.69
N ASP A 136 -9.33 -20.20 7.79
CA ASP A 136 -8.18 -19.88 8.63
C ASP A 136 -7.02 -19.23 7.86
N MET A 137 -7.34 -18.47 6.78
CA MET A 137 -6.32 -17.91 5.90
C MET A 137 -5.39 -16.92 6.62
N TYR A 138 -5.93 -16.06 7.48
CA TYR A 138 -5.11 -15.19 8.32
C TYR A 138 -4.04 -15.97 9.09
N ASP A 139 -4.42 -17.01 9.82
CA ASP A 139 -3.50 -17.80 10.62
C ASP A 139 -2.47 -18.56 9.76
N LYS A 140 -2.90 -19.05 8.59
CA LYS A 140 -1.98 -19.67 7.60
C LYS A 140 -0.93 -18.69 7.10
N LEU A 141 -1.34 -17.47 6.73
CA LEU A 141 -0.44 -16.42 6.25
C LEU A 141 0.50 -15.95 7.35
N LYS A 142 -0.03 -15.69 8.54
CA LYS A 142 0.77 -15.32 9.72
C LYS A 142 1.85 -16.36 9.98
N LYS A 143 1.47 -17.64 10.04
CA LYS A 143 2.42 -18.74 10.28
C LYS A 143 3.54 -18.77 9.23
N ASP A 144 3.21 -18.64 7.95
CA ASP A 144 4.24 -18.63 6.89
C ASP A 144 5.17 -17.41 7.01
N VAL A 145 4.65 -16.25 7.43
CA VAL A 145 5.46 -15.05 7.68
C VAL A 145 6.36 -15.24 8.91
N GLU A 146 5.84 -15.79 10.01
CA GLU A 146 6.61 -16.09 11.21
C GLU A 146 7.74 -17.09 10.92
N GLU A 147 7.47 -18.17 10.18
CA GLU A 147 8.49 -19.15 9.78
C GLU A 147 9.62 -18.49 8.96
N LEU A 148 9.27 -17.57 8.04
CA LEU A 148 10.27 -16.82 7.28
C LEU A 148 11.06 -15.83 8.13
N LEU A 149 10.43 -15.19 9.11
CA LEU A 149 11.08 -14.27 10.04
C LEU A 149 12.00 -14.99 11.04
N ASP A 150 11.64 -16.21 11.47
CA ASP A 150 12.50 -17.04 12.31
C ASP A 150 13.82 -17.36 11.59
N GLU A 151 13.77 -17.60 10.28
CA GLU A 151 14.94 -17.82 9.43
C GLU A 151 15.68 -16.51 9.08
N ASN A 152 14.96 -15.38 9.07
CA ASN A 152 15.45 -14.07 8.59
C ASN A 152 15.03 -12.93 9.55
N PRO A 153 15.53 -12.92 10.79
CA PRO A 153 15.01 -12.05 11.85
C PRO A 153 15.23 -10.55 11.62
N ASP A 154 16.16 -10.18 10.73
CA ASP A 154 16.46 -8.80 10.35
C ASP A 154 15.65 -8.31 9.15
N TYR A 155 14.66 -9.08 8.67
CA TYR A 155 13.84 -8.72 7.53
C TYR A 155 12.59 -7.94 7.96
N GLN A 156 12.11 -7.10 7.05
CA GLN A 156 10.86 -6.38 7.18
C GLN A 156 9.73 -7.10 6.41
N VAL A 157 8.50 -6.93 6.88
CA VAL A 157 7.31 -7.46 6.21
C VAL A 157 6.66 -6.34 5.40
N TYR A 158 6.47 -6.57 4.11
CA TYR A 158 5.73 -5.66 3.24
C TYR A 158 4.43 -6.31 2.83
N VAL A 159 3.35 -5.54 2.86
CA VAL A 159 2.02 -6.02 2.47
C VAL A 159 1.48 -5.12 1.37
N THR A 160 1.03 -5.70 0.28
CA THR A 160 0.55 -4.93 -0.87
C THR A 160 -0.61 -5.59 -1.58
N GLY A 161 -1.36 -4.76 -2.30
CA GLY A 161 -2.48 -5.19 -3.10
C GLY A 161 -3.17 -4.00 -3.75
N HIS A 162 -4.08 -4.31 -4.67
CA HIS A 162 -4.90 -3.33 -5.38
C HIS A 162 -6.38 -3.55 -5.08
N SER A 163 -7.17 -2.48 -4.97
CA SER A 163 -8.63 -2.55 -4.78
C SER A 163 -9.01 -3.32 -3.51
N LEU A 164 -9.82 -4.37 -3.60
CA LEU A 164 -10.07 -5.31 -2.50
C LEU A 164 -8.76 -5.84 -1.89
N GLY A 165 -7.74 -6.15 -2.68
CA GLY A 165 -6.45 -6.62 -2.18
C GLY A 165 -5.75 -5.56 -1.32
N ALA A 166 -5.94 -4.28 -1.61
CA ALA A 166 -5.45 -3.19 -0.77
C ALA A 166 -6.16 -3.13 0.59
N ALA A 167 -7.47 -3.40 0.61
CA ALA A 167 -8.24 -3.50 1.85
C ALA A 167 -7.77 -4.66 2.74
N LEU A 168 -7.56 -5.83 2.13
CA LEU A 168 -7.03 -7.02 2.79
C LEU A 168 -5.61 -6.79 3.30
N SER A 169 -4.77 -6.10 2.52
CA SER A 169 -3.40 -5.74 2.91
C SER A 169 -3.38 -4.86 4.17
N THR A 170 -4.27 -3.88 4.21
CA THR A 170 -4.40 -2.96 5.35
C THR A 170 -4.88 -3.70 6.60
N LEU A 171 -5.88 -4.57 6.47
CA LEU A 171 -6.40 -5.36 7.59
C LEU A 171 -5.36 -6.37 8.09
N PHE A 172 -4.72 -7.11 7.19
CA PHE A 172 -3.68 -8.08 7.51
C PHE A 172 -2.48 -7.41 8.19
N GLY A 173 -2.01 -6.28 7.67
CA GLY A 173 -0.91 -5.54 8.28
C GLY A 173 -1.22 -5.07 9.71
N TYR A 174 -2.45 -4.59 9.96
CA TYR A 174 -2.90 -4.21 11.30
C TYR A 174 -3.03 -5.39 12.26
N GLU A 175 -3.58 -6.51 11.80
CA GLU A 175 -3.71 -7.69 12.67
C GLU A 175 -2.33 -8.26 13.01
N LEU A 176 -1.45 -8.37 12.00
CA LEU A 176 -0.10 -8.88 12.15
C LEU A 176 0.79 -7.98 13.03
N SER A 177 0.65 -6.66 12.97
CA SER A 177 1.48 -5.71 13.75
C SER A 177 1.34 -5.91 15.27
N LYS A 178 0.20 -6.43 15.71
CA LYS A 178 -0.06 -6.75 17.13
C LYS A 178 0.59 -8.07 17.56
N GLU A 179 1.02 -8.91 16.62
CA GLU A 179 1.48 -10.27 16.87
C GLU A 179 2.99 -10.44 16.63
N ILE A 180 3.62 -9.56 15.85
CA ILE A 180 5.07 -9.57 15.58
C ILE A 180 5.74 -8.26 15.99
N GLN A 181 7.05 -8.29 16.20
CA GLN A 181 7.85 -7.11 16.54
C GLN A 181 8.51 -6.45 15.32
N ASN A 182 8.66 -7.18 14.21
CA ASN A 182 9.28 -6.67 12.98
C ASN A 182 8.46 -5.52 12.39
N ASP A 183 9.13 -4.63 11.68
CA ASP A 183 8.48 -3.55 10.95
C ASP A 183 7.60 -4.13 9.83
N ILE A 184 6.39 -3.58 9.75
CA ILE A 184 5.39 -3.87 8.72
C ILE A 184 5.14 -2.62 7.89
N VAL A 185 5.35 -2.72 6.59
CA VAL A 185 5.09 -1.65 5.64
C VAL A 185 3.97 -2.07 4.69
N VAL A 186 2.81 -1.44 4.83
CA VAL A 186 1.70 -1.60 3.90
C VAL A 186 1.83 -0.57 2.78
N ILE A 187 1.94 -1.01 1.53
CA ILE A 187 1.84 -0.14 0.35
C ILE A 187 0.64 -0.61 -0.45
N SER A 188 -0.42 0.17 -0.42
CA SER A 188 -1.73 -0.22 -0.97
C SER A 188 -2.12 0.66 -2.15
N PHE A 189 -2.68 0.05 -3.19
CA PHE A 189 -3.11 0.76 -4.40
C PHE A 189 -4.63 0.77 -4.48
N ALA A 190 -5.23 1.94 -4.69
CA ALA A 190 -6.68 2.08 -4.78
C ALA A 190 -7.45 1.53 -3.56
N SER A 191 -6.91 1.72 -2.36
CA SER A 191 -7.53 1.17 -1.15
C SER A 191 -8.88 1.85 -0.84
N PRO A 192 -9.95 1.07 -0.59
CA PRO A 192 -11.14 1.58 0.09
C PRO A 192 -10.84 1.82 1.58
N ARG A 193 -11.81 2.41 2.29
CA ARG A 193 -11.79 2.51 3.75
C ARG A 193 -12.05 1.14 4.38
N VAL A 194 -11.30 0.78 5.40
CA VAL A 194 -11.33 -0.58 5.98
C VAL A 194 -12.11 -0.64 7.29
N GLY A 195 -11.96 0.38 8.14
CA GLY A 195 -12.57 0.39 9.47
C GLY A 195 -13.14 1.73 9.88
N ASN A 196 -13.74 1.74 11.06
CA ASN A 196 -14.34 2.91 11.69
C ASN A 196 -13.27 3.87 12.27
N PRO A 197 -13.67 5.02 12.85
CA PRO A 197 -12.70 5.94 13.47
C PRO A 197 -11.83 5.29 14.56
N ALA A 198 -12.40 4.40 15.39
CA ALA A 198 -11.63 3.68 16.40
C ALA A 198 -10.57 2.76 15.78
N PHE A 199 -10.90 2.07 14.67
CA PHE A 199 -9.91 1.30 13.91
C PHE A 199 -8.74 2.18 13.48
N ARG A 200 -9.00 3.38 12.95
CA ARG A 200 -7.93 4.31 12.59
C ARG A 200 -7.08 4.71 13.79
N THR A 201 -7.70 5.07 14.91
CA THR A 201 -6.95 5.43 16.13
C THR A 201 -6.03 4.28 16.58
N ARG A 202 -6.55 3.06 16.67
CA ARG A 202 -5.73 1.90 17.06
C ARG A 202 -4.67 1.53 16.03
N PHE A 203 -4.94 1.78 14.74
CA PHE A 203 -3.97 1.60 13.66
C PHE A 203 -2.80 2.57 13.81
N ASP A 204 -3.09 3.84 14.07
CA ASP A 204 -2.07 4.89 14.23
C ASP A 204 -1.22 4.70 15.51
N GLU A 205 -1.70 3.91 16.48
CA GLU A 205 -0.97 3.55 17.70
C GLU A 205 0.08 2.43 17.50
N GLN A 206 0.07 1.73 16.35
CA GLN A 206 0.99 0.62 16.10
C GLN A 206 2.37 1.15 15.65
N GLU A 207 3.35 1.16 16.56
CA GLU A 207 4.68 1.74 16.30
C GLU A 207 5.47 1.03 15.18
N ASN A 208 5.25 -0.27 14.98
CA ASN A 208 5.89 -1.08 13.95
C ASN A 208 5.11 -1.10 12.62
N LEU A 209 4.01 -0.33 12.48
CA LEU A 209 3.16 -0.37 11.30
C LEU A 209 3.21 0.97 10.55
N THR A 210 3.69 0.92 9.32
CA THR A 210 3.65 2.07 8.41
C THR A 210 2.73 1.77 7.23
N HIS A 211 1.86 2.71 6.86
CA HIS A 211 0.94 2.54 5.73
C HIS A 211 1.00 3.71 4.76
N TYR A 212 1.30 3.38 3.51
CA TYR A 212 1.20 4.28 2.37
C TYR A 212 0.04 3.86 1.47
N ARG A 213 -0.91 4.77 1.27
CA ARG A 213 -2.02 4.63 0.32
C ARG A 213 -1.67 5.36 -0.96
N ILE A 214 -1.54 4.63 -2.05
CA ILE A 214 -1.41 5.19 -3.39
C ILE A 214 -2.82 5.26 -3.99
N SER A 215 -3.30 6.47 -4.28
CA SER A 215 -4.62 6.73 -4.85
C SER A 215 -4.52 7.47 -6.18
N ASN A 216 -5.43 7.24 -7.11
CA ASN A 216 -5.62 8.14 -8.26
C ASN A 216 -6.68 9.18 -7.90
N GLU A 217 -6.47 10.45 -8.30
CA GLU A 217 -7.34 11.60 -7.94
C GLU A 217 -8.85 11.32 -8.07
N LYS A 218 -9.25 10.60 -9.13
CA LYS A 218 -10.66 10.40 -9.47
C LYS A 218 -11.14 8.96 -9.30
N ASP A 219 -10.37 8.10 -8.64
CA ASP A 219 -10.72 6.70 -8.44
C ASP A 219 -11.85 6.52 -7.41
N ILE A 220 -13.00 6.12 -7.92
CA ILE A 220 -14.24 5.91 -7.16
C ILE A 220 -14.12 4.91 -6.01
N ILE A 221 -13.25 3.90 -6.10
CA ILE A 221 -13.14 2.88 -5.04
C ILE A 221 -12.57 3.48 -3.77
N THR A 222 -11.67 4.46 -3.90
CA THR A 222 -11.08 5.16 -2.76
C THR A 222 -12.11 6.02 -2.01
N ALA A 223 -13.29 6.24 -2.61
CA ALA A 223 -14.40 6.95 -1.98
C ALA A 223 -15.26 6.09 -1.06
N ALA A 224 -15.14 4.77 -1.15
CA ALA A 224 -16.03 3.85 -0.46
C ALA A 224 -15.30 3.04 0.62
N PRO A 225 -16.06 2.46 1.57
CA PRO A 225 -17.36 2.93 2.06
C PRO A 225 -17.25 4.31 2.74
N MET A 226 -18.33 5.10 2.80
CA MET A 226 -18.31 6.44 3.43
C MET A 226 -18.82 6.44 4.87
N ILE A 227 -19.95 5.80 5.15
CA ILE A 227 -20.67 5.98 6.42
C ILE A 227 -19.92 5.30 7.59
N ASN A 228 -19.41 6.11 8.52
CA ASN A 228 -18.67 5.67 9.71
C ASN A 228 -17.43 4.83 9.38
N PHE A 229 -16.76 5.11 8.27
CA PHE A 229 -15.47 4.53 7.92
C PHE A 229 -14.43 5.63 7.73
N GLN A 230 -13.16 5.35 8.05
CA GLN A 230 -12.04 6.27 7.84
C GLN A 230 -10.90 5.56 7.12
N HIS A 231 -10.14 6.34 6.36
CA HIS A 231 -8.88 5.88 5.79
C HIS A 231 -7.83 5.83 6.89
N VAL A 232 -6.83 4.99 6.67
CA VAL A 232 -5.59 4.90 7.47
C VAL A 232 -4.37 5.16 6.59
N GLY A 233 -3.27 5.56 7.21
CA GLY A 233 -1.99 5.79 6.54
C GLY A 233 -1.86 7.11 5.80
N THR A 234 -0.65 7.38 5.32
CA THR A 234 -0.34 8.57 4.50
C THR A 234 -0.81 8.34 3.06
N ASN A 235 -1.59 9.27 2.51
CA ASN A 235 -2.09 9.15 1.15
C ASN A 235 -1.22 9.90 0.15
N ILE A 236 -0.73 9.20 -0.87
CA ILE A 236 -0.03 9.75 -2.03
C ILE A 236 -0.99 9.69 -3.22
N CYS A 237 -1.54 10.84 -3.59
CA CYS A 237 -2.56 10.95 -4.62
C CYS A 237 -1.93 11.25 -5.99
N LEU A 238 -1.86 10.26 -6.85
CA LEU A 238 -1.35 10.36 -8.21
C LEU A 238 -2.32 11.14 -9.11
N LYS A 239 -1.75 12.12 -9.81
CA LYS A 239 -2.31 12.81 -10.96
C LYS A 239 -1.65 12.28 -12.24
N LYS A 240 -1.76 13.00 -13.36
CA LYS A 240 -1.26 12.52 -14.66
C LYS A 240 0.27 12.35 -14.67
N ASP A 241 0.98 13.28 -14.07
CA ASP A 241 2.45 13.45 -14.08
C ASP A 241 2.98 14.05 -12.76
N THR A 242 2.10 14.25 -11.78
CA THR A 242 2.43 14.77 -10.45
C THR A 242 1.71 13.91 -9.40
N TYR A 243 2.01 14.15 -8.12
CA TYR A 243 1.18 13.66 -7.02
C TYR A 243 0.95 14.78 -6.00
N ASP A 244 0.04 14.53 -5.06
CA ASP A 244 -0.07 15.30 -3.82
C ASP A 244 0.11 14.35 -2.64
N VAL A 245 0.69 14.83 -1.54
CA VAL A 245 0.84 14.02 -0.32
C VAL A 245 -0.03 14.57 0.79
N PHE A 246 -0.78 13.67 1.42
CA PHE A 246 -1.67 13.97 2.51
C PHE A 246 -1.24 13.21 3.77
N TYR A 247 -0.55 13.92 4.66
CA TYR A 247 -0.06 13.39 5.93
C TYR A 247 -1.11 13.53 7.02
N ASN A 248 -1.12 12.63 8.01
CA ASN A 248 -1.94 12.76 9.22
C ASN A 248 -3.39 13.17 8.96
N TYR A 249 -3.94 12.74 7.82
CA TYR A 249 -5.31 13.04 7.44
C TYR A 249 -5.61 14.55 7.36
N SER A 250 -4.59 15.37 7.03
CA SER A 250 -4.59 16.83 6.91
C SER A 250 -5.36 17.34 5.69
N TYR A 251 -6.57 16.82 5.49
CA TYR A 251 -7.44 17.14 4.38
C TYR A 251 -8.87 16.86 4.77
N ASN A 252 -9.80 17.52 4.10
CA ASN A 252 -11.21 17.20 4.24
C ASN A 252 -11.49 15.81 3.64
N THR A 253 -11.32 14.77 4.45
CA THR A 253 -11.56 13.35 4.10
C THR A 253 -12.96 13.10 3.55
N TRP A 254 -13.94 13.90 3.99
CA TRP A 254 -15.32 13.87 3.56
C TRP A 254 -15.55 14.50 2.19
N PHE A 255 -14.66 15.36 1.73
CA PHE A 255 -14.73 15.98 0.40
C PHE A 255 -13.78 15.28 -0.58
N GLN A 256 -12.50 15.16 -0.22
CA GLN A 256 -11.43 14.69 -1.11
C GLN A 256 -11.65 13.26 -1.61
N PHE A 257 -12.03 12.35 -0.71
CA PHE A 257 -12.30 10.93 -1.04
C PHE A 257 -13.79 10.64 -0.94
N SER A 258 -14.60 11.50 -1.56
CA SER A 258 -16.04 11.32 -1.65
C SER A 258 -16.45 11.06 -3.09
N LEU A 259 -17.69 10.63 -3.28
CA LEU A 259 -18.26 10.46 -4.62
C LEU A 259 -18.33 11.78 -5.41
N PHE A 260 -18.17 12.93 -4.75
CA PHE A 260 -18.10 14.23 -5.41
C PHE A 260 -16.76 14.50 -6.09
N ASN A 261 -15.66 13.84 -5.68
CA ASN A 261 -14.32 14.00 -6.25
C ASN A 261 -13.77 12.72 -6.90
N CYS A 262 -14.18 11.58 -6.38
CA CYS A 262 -13.79 10.25 -6.83
C CYS A 262 -14.98 9.56 -7.49
N TRP A 263 -15.10 9.68 -8.82
CA TRP A 263 -16.29 9.22 -9.56
C TRP A 263 -15.97 8.41 -10.83
N LYS A 264 -14.70 8.23 -11.16
CA LYS A 264 -14.28 7.56 -12.41
C LYS A 264 -13.83 6.12 -12.15
N VAL A 265 -14.64 5.16 -12.60
CA VAL A 265 -14.26 3.73 -12.55
C VAL A 265 -13.05 3.41 -13.43
N SER A 266 -12.83 4.15 -14.51
CA SER A 266 -11.66 3.95 -15.39
C SER A 266 -10.32 4.31 -14.72
N GLU A 267 -10.35 5.10 -13.65
CA GLU A 267 -9.16 5.42 -12.83
C GLU A 267 -8.73 4.24 -11.95
N HIS A 268 -9.61 3.25 -11.77
CA HIS A 268 -9.43 2.10 -10.89
C HIS A 268 -8.66 0.94 -11.56
N ASN A 269 -7.71 1.25 -12.44
CA ASN A 269 -6.92 0.25 -13.16
C ASN A 269 -5.46 0.27 -12.67
N MET A 270 -4.96 -0.86 -12.18
CA MET A 270 -3.59 -0.99 -11.69
C MET A 270 -2.53 -0.63 -12.73
N ASP A 271 -2.78 -0.91 -14.02
CA ASP A 271 -1.90 -0.52 -15.11
C ASP A 271 -1.79 1.02 -15.21
N LEU A 272 -2.90 1.75 -14.96
CA LEU A 272 -2.89 3.22 -14.90
C LEU A 272 -2.14 3.75 -13.67
N TYR A 273 -2.33 3.12 -12.51
CA TYR A 273 -1.58 3.44 -11.29
C TYR A 273 -0.07 3.32 -11.53
N TYR A 274 0.38 2.19 -12.06
CA TYR A 274 1.80 1.97 -12.38
C TYR A 274 2.32 2.99 -13.40
N ASN A 275 1.57 3.25 -14.47
CA ASN A 275 1.96 4.22 -15.48
C ASN A 275 2.09 5.66 -14.96
N ARG A 276 1.28 6.06 -13.97
CA ARG A 276 1.40 7.37 -13.32
C ARG A 276 2.57 7.39 -12.35
N LEU A 277 2.70 6.33 -11.55
CA LEU A 277 3.79 6.16 -10.60
C LEU A 277 5.15 6.38 -11.25
N ILE A 278 5.42 5.72 -12.38
CA ILE A 278 6.72 5.84 -13.09
C ILE A 278 6.93 7.18 -13.81
N LYS A 279 5.88 7.99 -13.98
CA LYS A 279 5.95 9.32 -14.60
C LYS A 279 6.12 10.45 -13.60
N CYS A 280 5.71 10.21 -12.35
CA CYS A 280 5.82 11.19 -11.29
C CYS A 280 7.28 11.31 -10.85
N ASP A 281 7.75 12.55 -10.67
CA ASP A 281 9.03 12.80 -10.03
C ASP A 281 8.90 12.61 -8.52
N TRP A 282 9.31 11.44 -8.01
CA TRP A 282 9.21 11.05 -6.60
C TRP A 282 10.13 11.87 -5.65
N THR A 283 10.70 12.97 -6.14
CA THR A 283 11.61 13.85 -5.39
C THR A 283 11.02 15.22 -5.01
N GLU A 284 9.93 15.69 -5.64
CA GLU A 284 9.34 17.01 -5.35
C GLU A 284 8.17 16.94 -4.35
N LYS A 285 8.32 17.64 -3.21
CA LYS A 285 7.26 17.82 -2.19
C LYS A 285 6.23 18.84 -2.66
N SER A 286 5.09 18.37 -3.19
CA SER A 286 3.84 19.13 -3.19
C SER A 286 3.03 18.76 -1.93
N CYS A 287 3.37 19.39 -0.79
CA CYS A 287 2.49 19.35 0.37
C CYS A 287 1.33 20.32 0.11
N ILE A 288 0.10 19.84 0.11
CA ILE A 288 -1.07 20.72 0.18
C ILE A 288 -1.31 20.97 1.68
N GLU A 289 -0.88 22.13 2.16
CA GLU A 289 -1.39 22.70 3.41
C GLU A 289 -2.73 23.36 3.07
N ASP A 290 -3.84 22.67 3.31
CA ASP A 290 -5.16 23.29 3.23
C ASP A 290 -5.26 24.35 4.34
N GLU A 291 -5.25 25.64 3.96
CA GLU A 291 -5.64 26.75 4.83
C GLU A 291 -7.09 26.51 5.30
N CYS A 292 -7.25 25.92 6.48
CA CYS A 292 -8.49 26.08 7.23
C CYS A 292 -8.58 27.55 7.61
N SER A 293 -9.51 28.27 7.01
CA SER A 293 -9.87 29.64 7.37
C SER A 293 -10.30 29.67 8.84
N GLU A 294 -9.37 30.01 9.73
CA GLU A 294 -9.66 30.44 11.08
C GLU A 294 -10.35 31.81 10.98
N ASN A 295 -11.64 31.83 11.33
CA ASN A 295 -12.28 33.08 11.69
C ASN A 295 -11.55 33.64 12.92
N GLU A 296 -11.06 34.88 12.76
CA GLU A 296 -10.48 35.72 13.81
C GLU A 296 -11.33 35.68 15.09
N ASN A 297 -10.74 35.20 16.19
CA ASN A 297 -10.73 35.80 17.53
C ASN A 297 -10.33 34.73 18.56
N ASP A 298 -9.05 34.63 18.86
CA ASP A 298 -8.56 34.77 20.24
C ASP A 298 -7.03 34.70 20.26
N GLU A 299 -6.43 35.76 20.79
CA GLU A 299 -5.01 35.86 21.12
C GLU A 299 -4.63 34.76 22.12
N LEU A 300 -3.54 34.01 21.87
CA LEU A 300 -2.52 33.67 22.86
C LEU A 300 -1.35 32.87 22.25
N ILE A 301 -0.27 33.62 22.05
CA ILE A 301 1.16 33.27 22.10
C ILE A 301 1.46 31.85 22.62
N THR A 302 2.18 31.03 21.84
CA THR A 302 3.42 30.34 22.29
C THR A 302 4.29 29.95 21.10
N GLN A 303 5.52 30.46 21.08
CA GLN A 303 6.62 30.08 20.18
C GLN A 303 7.03 28.61 20.36
N CYS A 304 7.37 27.94 19.26
CA CYS A 304 8.44 26.95 19.30
C CYS A 304 9.20 26.96 17.96
N GLY A 305 10.40 27.55 17.98
CA GLY A 305 11.26 27.72 16.82
C GLY A 305 12.06 26.46 16.50
N CYS A 306 12.35 26.29 15.22
CA CYS A 306 13.39 25.38 14.73
C CYS A 306 14.32 26.19 13.82
N GLN A 307 15.48 26.57 14.34
CA GLN A 307 16.58 27.15 13.56
C GLN A 307 17.63 26.06 13.31
N THR A 308 17.96 25.89 12.03
CA THR A 308 19.18 25.27 11.49
C THR A 308 19.65 26.29 10.43
N THR A 309 20.92 26.60 10.15
CA THR A 309 22.24 26.00 10.36
C THR A 309 23.33 27.09 10.39
N SER A 310 24.52 26.67 10.76
CA SER A 310 25.84 27.33 10.80
C SER A 310 26.32 28.05 9.54
N SER A 311 27.07 29.15 9.72
CA SER A 311 28.24 29.50 8.88
C SER A 311 29.28 30.38 9.62
N VAL A 312 30.44 29.75 9.86
CA VAL A 312 31.84 30.22 9.74
C VAL A 312 32.17 31.73 9.76
N PHE A 313 33.01 32.12 10.74
CA PHE A 313 33.79 33.37 10.89
C PHE A 313 34.88 33.56 9.80
N PRO A 314 35.33 34.80 9.46
CA PRO A 314 36.29 35.60 10.27
C PRO A 314 35.82 37.06 10.43
N GLY A 315 36.05 37.78 11.53
CA GLY A 315 37.33 38.13 12.12
C GLY A 315 37.67 39.57 11.71
N GLU A 316 37.41 40.55 12.59
CA GLU A 316 38.02 41.89 12.53
C GLU A 316 38.00 42.53 13.93
N ASP A 317 39.20 42.87 14.39
CA ASP A 317 39.53 43.64 15.60
C ASP A 317 39.02 45.09 15.50
N MET A 318 38.63 45.69 16.63
CA MET A 318 39.14 47.00 17.11
C MET A 318 38.44 47.44 18.40
N ASN A 319 39.21 47.32 19.50
CA ASN A 319 39.49 48.28 20.59
C ASN A 319 38.60 49.51 20.89
N ASP A 320 38.56 49.77 22.21
CA ASP A 320 38.57 51.05 22.96
C ASP A 320 37.32 51.96 22.90
N ASP A 321 36.47 51.90 23.93
CA ASP A 321 36.46 52.80 25.11
C ASP A 321 35.24 52.55 26.02
#